data_AF-A0A6H1A4T8-F1
#
_entry.id   AF-A0A6H1A4T8-F1
#
_cell.length_a   1.000
_cell.length_b   1.000
_cell.length_c   1.000
_cell.angle_alpha   90.00
_cell.angle_beta   90.00
_cell.angle_gamma   90.00
#
_symmetry.space_group_name_H-M   'P 1'
#
loop_
_entity.id
_entity.type
_entity.pdbx_description
1 polymer ?
#
loop_
_entity_poly.entity_id
_entity_poly.type
_entity_poly.pdbx_seq_one_letter_code
_entity_poly.pdbx_strand_id
1 'polypeptide(L)'
;MTEMNQDDARIEALHRVVERVNAWQETATEGTIEDELDKGLREAGLTLTDERRELLAEQISAGREVDVAAIAGASDEGGPA
;
A
#
# COMPACT_ATOMS: atom_id res chain seq x y z
N MET A 1 17.06 17.87 2.10
CA MET A 1 16.46 17.38 3.36
C MET A 1 14.94 17.18 3.27
N THR A 2 14.27 17.62 2.20
CA THR A 2 12.81 17.48 2.08
C THR A 2 12.37 16.14 1.50
N GLU A 3 13.10 15.57 0.53
CA GLU A 3 12.74 14.33 -0.18
C GLU A 3 12.70 13.11 0.73
N MET A 4 13.79 12.85 1.48
CA MET A 4 13.87 11.72 2.42
C MET A 4 12.71 11.74 3.44
N ASN A 5 12.33 12.93 3.92
CA ASN A 5 11.22 13.09 4.86
C ASN A 5 9.84 12.84 4.23
N GLN A 6 9.69 13.04 2.91
CA GLN A 6 8.45 12.71 2.19
C GLN A 6 8.34 11.20 1.93
N ASP A 7 9.46 10.54 1.61
CA ASP A 7 9.51 9.09 1.46
C ASP A 7 9.19 8.38 2.78
N ASP A 8 9.80 8.82 3.88
CA ASP A 8 9.49 8.31 5.22
C ASP A 8 8.01 8.52 5.57
N ALA A 9 7.46 9.71 5.30
CA ALA A 9 6.04 10.00 5.55
C ALA A 9 5.10 9.13 4.71
N ARG A 10 5.47 8.83 3.47
CA ARG A 10 4.72 7.94 2.59
C ARG A 10 4.76 6.50 3.04
N ILE A 11 5.94 6.00 3.42
CA ILE A 11 6.12 4.64 3.95
C ILE A 11 5.28 4.48 5.21
N GLU A 12 5.36 5.42 6.14
CA GLU A 12 4.56 5.41 7.38
C GLU A 12 3.04 5.44 7.11
N ALA A 13 2.61 6.25 6.14
CA ALA A 13 1.21 6.30 5.75
C ALA A 13 0.73 4.97 5.14
N LEU A 14 1.55 4.35 4.28
CA LEU A 14 1.22 3.06 3.68
C LEU A 14 1.24 1.94 4.72
N HIS A 15 2.17 1.97 5.68
CA HIS A 15 2.20 1.04 6.83
C HIS A 15 0.87 1.04 7.58
N ARG A 16 0.35 2.22 7.93
CA ARG A 16 -0.93 2.34 8.64
C ARG A 16 -2.11 1.79 7.85
N VAL A 17 -2.10 1.95 6.53
CA VAL A 17 -3.12 1.36 5.65
C VAL A 17 -3.02 -0.16 5.70
N VAL A 18 -1.83 -0.73 5.53
CA VAL A 18 -1.62 -2.19 5.56
C VAL A 18 -1.99 -2.78 6.91
N GLU A 19 -1.61 -2.16 8.02
CA GLU A 19 -2.00 -2.60 9.36
C GLU A 19 -3.52 -2.60 9.55
N ARG A 20 -4.21 -1.56 9.06
CA ARG A 20 -5.67 -1.49 9.09
C ARG A 20 -6.30 -2.63 8.30
N VAL A 21 -5.83 -2.88 7.08
CA VAL A 21 -6.40 -3.92 6.21
C VAL A 21 -6.10 -5.32 6.74
N ASN A 22 -4.90 -5.55 7.29
CA ASN A 22 -4.55 -6.80 7.96
C ASN A 22 -5.46 -7.12 9.15
N ALA A 23 -5.96 -6.11 9.87
CA ALA A 23 -6.92 -6.34 10.96
C ALA A 23 -8.26 -6.95 10.47
N TRP A 24 -8.59 -6.80 9.18
CA TRP A 24 -9.77 -7.42 8.57
C TRP A 24 -9.47 -8.78 7.93
N GLN A 25 -8.20 -9.10 7.66
CA GLN A 25 -7.77 -10.28 6.87
C GLN A 25 -8.38 -11.59 7.38
N GLU A 26 -8.44 -11.80 8.70
CA GLU A 26 -9.00 -13.03 9.28
C GLU A 26 -10.51 -13.21 9.00
N THR A 27 -11.20 -12.14 8.62
CA THR A 27 -12.67 -12.09 8.48
C THR A 27 -13.15 -11.58 7.12
N ALA A 28 -12.24 -11.07 6.29
CA ALA A 28 -12.52 -10.40 5.03
C ALA A 28 -12.43 -11.37 3.84
N THR A 29 -13.30 -11.18 2.85
CA THR A 29 -13.12 -11.78 1.52
C THR A 29 -12.08 -10.99 0.73
N GLU A 30 -11.49 -11.60 -0.30
CA GLU A 30 -10.46 -10.96 -1.13
C GLU A 30 -10.94 -9.62 -1.72
N GLY A 31 -12.18 -9.54 -2.22
CA GLY A 31 -12.76 -8.28 -2.71
C GLY A 31 -12.98 -7.21 -1.62
N THR A 32 -13.08 -7.61 -0.34
CA THR A 32 -13.13 -6.67 0.79
C THR A 32 -11.75 -6.09 1.10
N ILE A 33 -10.70 -6.91 0.97
CA ILE A 33 -9.30 -6.46 1.13
C ILE A 33 -8.97 -5.41 0.08
N GLU A 34 -9.37 -5.63 -1.18
CA GLU A 34 -9.13 -4.68 -2.27
C GLU A 34 -9.84 -3.33 -2.07
N ASP A 35 -11.10 -3.34 -1.60
CA ASP A 35 -11.89 -2.12 -1.35
C ASP A 35 -11.32 -1.32 -0.17
N GLU A 36 -10.98 -2.01 0.93
CA GLU A 36 -10.40 -1.36 2.10
C GLU A 36 -8.99 -0.82 1.83
N LEU A 37 -8.22 -1.50 0.96
CA LEU A 37 -6.92 -1.01 0.52
C LEU A 37 -7.06 0.28 -0.30
N ASP A 38 -7.98 0.33 -1.27
CA ASP A 38 -8.25 1.54 -2.06
C ASP A 38 -8.68 2.70 -1.19
N LYS A 39 -9.64 2.46 -0.30
CA LYS A 39 -10.13 3.44 0.64
C LYS A 39 -9.01 3.97 1.53
N GLY A 40 -8.19 3.09 2.10
CA GLY A 40 -7.06 3.48 2.93
C GLY A 40 -6.02 4.32 2.18
N LEU A 41 -5.68 3.92 0.94
CA LEU A 41 -4.77 4.68 0.09
C LEU A 41 -5.32 6.09 -0.22
N ARG A 42 -6.60 6.19 -0.59
CA ARG A 42 -7.26 7.48 -0.87
C ARG A 42 -7.31 8.39 0.35
N GLU A 43 -7.65 7.83 1.53
CA GLU A 43 -7.66 8.58 2.80
C GLU A 43 -6.26 9.08 3.18
N ALA A 44 -5.23 8.32 2.85
CA ALA A 44 -3.83 8.68 3.07
C ALA A 44 -3.25 9.61 1.99
N GLY A 45 -4.00 9.91 0.92
CA GLY A 45 -3.51 10.68 -0.23
C GLY A 45 -2.44 9.94 -1.04
N LEU A 46 -2.40 8.61 -0.96
CA LEU A 46 -1.43 7.76 -1.64
C LEU A 46 -2.02 7.19 -2.93
N THR A 47 -1.16 7.10 -3.93
CA THR A 47 -1.45 6.38 -5.17
C THR A 47 -0.42 5.28 -5.36
N LEU A 48 -0.92 4.10 -5.72
CA LEU A 48 -0.15 2.96 -6.20
C LEU A 48 -0.61 2.63 -7.62
N THR A 49 0.25 2.00 -8.41
CA THR A 49 -0.16 1.39 -9.67
C THR A 49 -1.08 0.19 -9.38
N ASP A 50 -1.94 -0.16 -10.34
CA ASP A 50 -2.86 -1.30 -10.19
C ASP A 50 -2.09 -2.59 -9.87
N GLU A 51 -0.96 -2.84 -10.54
CA GLU A 51 -0.09 -4.00 -10.29
C GLU A 51 0.41 -4.07 -8.83
N ARG A 52 0.80 -2.93 -8.24
CA ARG A 52 1.26 -2.90 -6.85
C ARG A 52 0.13 -3.06 -5.86
N ARG A 53 -1.03 -2.51 -6.19
CA ARG A 53 -2.23 -2.67 -5.39
C ARG A 53 -2.66 -4.13 -5.37
N GLU A 54 -2.66 -4.79 -6.52
CA GLU A 54 -2.97 -6.22 -6.66
C GLU A 54 -1.95 -7.07 -5.89
N LEU A 55 -0.65 -6.81 -6.08
CA LEU A 55 0.41 -7.49 -5.33
C LEU A 55 0.25 -7.31 -3.80
N LEU A 56 -0.10 -6.11 -3.36
CA LEU A 56 -0.30 -5.81 -1.95
C LEU A 56 -1.54 -6.54 -1.40
N ALA A 57 -2.65 -6.55 -2.15
CA ALA A 57 -3.85 -7.29 -1.79
C ALA A 57 -3.58 -8.81 -1.72
N GLU A 58 -2.83 -9.36 -2.68
CA GLU A 58 -2.45 -10.78 -2.70
C GLU A 58 -1.56 -11.15 -1.49
N GLN A 59 -0.60 -10.30 -1.13
CA GLN A 59 0.26 -10.55 0.03
C GLN A 59 -0.51 -10.50 1.34
N ILE A 60 -1.41 -9.52 1.51
CA ILE A 60 -2.29 -9.41 2.67
C ILE A 60 -3.23 -10.61 2.75
N SER A 61 -3.92 -10.95 1.65
CA SER A 61 -4.83 -12.11 1.56
C SER A 61 -4.14 -13.41 1.99
N ALA A 62 -2.90 -13.61 1.51
CA ALA A 62 -2.08 -14.77 1.84
C ALA A 62 -1.43 -14.75 3.24
N GLY A 63 -1.60 -13.68 4.02
CA GLY A 63 -0.95 -13.52 5.33
C GLY A 63 0.58 -13.48 5.26
N ARG A 64 1.14 -13.05 4.13
CA ARG A 64 2.59 -12.91 3.93
C ARG A 64 3.08 -11.59 4.50
N GLU A 65 4.37 -11.55 4.84
CA GLU A 65 5.03 -10.30 5.22
C GLU A 65 5.00 -9.32 4.03
N VAL A 66 4.60 -8.08 4.29
CA VAL A 66 4.52 -7.02 3.27
C VAL A 66 5.72 -6.09 3.43
N ASP A 67 6.57 -6.03 2.41
CA ASP A 67 7.64 -5.04 2.34
C ASP A 67 7.09 -3.70 1.81
N VAL A 68 6.61 -2.88 2.74
CA VAL A 68 5.97 -1.59 2.43
C VAL A 68 6.95 -0.61 1.79
N ALA A 69 8.22 -0.66 2.18
CA ALA A 69 9.27 0.21 1.62
C ALA A 69 9.49 -0.10 0.14
N ALA A 70 9.50 -1.39 -0.25
CA ALA A 70 9.58 -1.79 -1.66
C ALA A 70 8.34 -1.34 -2.46
N ILE A 71 7.14 -1.43 -1.89
CA ILE A 71 5.89 -0.99 -2.54
C ILE A 71 5.84 0.54 -2.71
N ALA A 72 6.28 1.29 -1.69
CA ALA A 72 6.28 2.76 -1.69
C ALA A 72 7.41 3.36 -2.54
N GLY A 73 8.62 2.78 -2.48
CA GLY A 73 9.86 3.33 -3.01
C GLY A 73 10.03 3.24 -4.52
N ALA A 74 9.29 2.37 -5.22
CA ALA A 74 9.44 2.23 -6.67
C ALA A 74 8.69 3.34 -7.46
N SER A 75 8.67 4.57 -6.98
CA SER A 75 7.84 5.64 -7.57
C SER A 75 8.44 6.38 -8.76
N ASP A 76 9.59 5.94 -9.29
CA ASP A 76 10.35 6.73 -10.26
C ASP A 76 10.84 5.96 -11.51
N GLU A 77 10.02 5.08 -12.07
CA GLU A 77 10.25 4.61 -13.46
C GLU A 77 9.04 4.87 -14.37
N GLY A 78 8.51 6.09 -14.26
CA GLY A 78 7.71 6.75 -15.30
C GLY A 78 8.43 8.04 -15.73
N GLY A 79 9.54 7.90 -16.48
CA GLY A 79 10.27 9.03 -17.05
C GLY A 79 9.41 9.89 -18.00
N PRO A 80 9.78 11.16 -18.24
CA PRO A 80 8.92 12.12 -18.94
C PRO A 80 8.56 11.67 -20.36
N ALA A 81 7.28 11.89 -20.71
CA ALA A 81 6.68 11.66 -22.02
C ALA A 81 7.31 12.50 -23.15
#